data_AF-A0A2E8CUP2-F1
#
_entry.id   AF-A0A2E8CUP2-F1
#
_cell.length_a   1.000
_cell.length_b   1.000
_cell.length_c   1.000
_cell.angle_alpha   90.00
_cell.angle_beta   90.00
_cell.angle_gamma   90.00
#
_symmetry.space_group_name_H-M   'P 1'
#
loop_
_entity.id
_entity.type
_entity.pdbx_description
1 polymer ?
#
loop_
_entity_poly.entity_id
_entity_poly.type
_entity_poly.pdbx_seq_one_letter_code
_entity_poly.pdbx_strand_id
1 'polypeptide(L)' 'MCDVTFATLETVDTAPVICPSCFEEFHVPLPPLAEVPSEVDYDCEVCCRPMVINFEVEGDDITAFARSIHD' A
#
# COMPACT_ATOMS: atom_id res chain seq x y z
N MET A 1 27.14 -23.46 -14.10
CA MET A 1 26.53 -22.67 -15.20
C MET A 1 25.07 -23.12 -15.32
N CYS A 2 24.09 -22.53 -14.63
CA CYS A 2 24.06 -21.22 -13.97
C CYS A 2 23.63 -21.37 -12.51
N ASP A 3 24.41 -20.76 -11.63
CA ASP A 3 24.21 -20.67 -10.20
C ASP A 3 23.08 -19.67 -9.89
N VAL A 4 21.89 -20.17 -9.57
CA VAL A 4 20.79 -19.37 -8.99
C VAL A 4 20.88 -19.44 -7.47
N THR A 5 21.89 -18.77 -6.92
CA THR A 5 22.10 -18.62 -5.47
C THR A 5 21.99 -17.15 -5.03
N PHE A 6 21.38 -16.26 -5.83
CA PHE A 6 21.26 -14.83 -5.50
C PHE A 6 20.06 -14.15 -6.20
N ALA A 7 18.87 -14.26 -5.61
CA ALA A 7 17.80 -13.26 -5.70
C ALA A 7 16.74 -13.60 -4.65
N THR A 8 16.46 -12.62 -3.79
CA THR A 8 15.53 -12.62 -2.67
C THR A 8 14.14 -13.12 -3.06
N LEU A 9 13.47 -13.81 -2.13
CA LEU A 9 12.01 -13.90 -2.13
C LEU A 9 11.47 -12.46 -2.26
N GLU A 10 10.92 -12.08 -3.40
CA GLU A 10 10.13 -10.86 -3.53
C GLU A 10 8.78 -11.11 -2.84
N THR A 11 8.78 -11.10 -1.51
CA THR A 11 7.55 -10.86 -0.76
C THR A 11 7.22 -9.40 -0.98
N VAL A 12 6.28 -9.11 -1.87
CA VAL A 12 5.69 -7.77 -1.94
C VAL A 12 5.02 -7.54 -0.60
N ASP A 13 5.64 -6.71 0.24
CA ASP A 13 5.07 -6.39 1.54
C ASP A 13 3.78 -5.61 1.30
N THR A 14 2.71 -6.02 1.98
CA THR A 14 1.39 -5.39 1.85
C THR A 14 0.93 -4.87 3.19
N ALA A 15 0.22 -3.75 3.18
CA ALA A 15 -0.41 -3.21 4.38
C ALA A 15 -1.95 -3.25 4.27
N PRO A 16 -2.66 -3.54 5.36
CA PRO A 16 -4.11 -3.44 5.41
C PRO A 16 -4.54 -1.97 5.35
N VAL A 17 -5.59 -1.69 4.59
CA VAL A 17 -6.24 -0.39 4.49
C VAL A 17 -7.76 -0.57 4.53
N ILE A 18 -8.46 0.38 5.13
CA ILE A 18 -9.92 0.37 5.24
C ILE A 18 -10.48 1.47 4.34
N CYS A 19 -11.38 1.12 3.42
CA CYS A 19 -12.03 2.11 2.57
C CYS A 19 -12.89 3.07 3.42
N PRO A 20 -12.74 4.40 3.30
CA PRO A 20 -13.55 5.36 4.05
C PRO A 20 -15.01 5.45 3.59
N SER A 21 -15.35 4.85 2.43
CA SER A 21 -16.70 4.90 1.86
C SER A 21 -17.53 3.65 2.11
N CYS A 22 -16.99 2.44 1.88
CA CYS A 22 -17.71 1.19 2.10
C CYS A 22 -17.30 0.47 3.40
N PHE A 23 -16.25 0.93 4.07
CA PHE A 23 -15.73 0.37 5.33
C PHE A 23 -15.20 -1.06 5.24
N GLU A 24 -14.92 -1.53 4.02
CA GLU A 24 -14.30 -2.84 3.78
C GLU A 24 -12.77 -2.73 3.88
N GLU A 25 -12.14 -3.77 4.43
CA GLU A 25 -10.69 -3.89 4.56
C GLU A 25 -10.10 -4.66 3.38
N PHE A 26 -9.00 -4.17 2.82
CA PHE A 26 -8.23 -4.82 1.77
C PHE A 26 -6.74 -4.52 1.93
N HIS A 27 -5.89 -5.23 1.19
CA HIS A 27 -4.44 -5.09 1.31
C HIS A 27 -3.87 -4.42 0.07
N VAL A 28 -2.94 -3.48 0.27
CA VAL A 28 -2.25 -2.78 -0.81
C VAL A 28 -0.74 -2.99 -0.75
N PRO A 29 -0.05 -3.06 -1.89
CA PRO A 29 1.39 -3.18 -1.93
C PRO A 29 2.05 -1.94 -1.32
N LEU A 30 3.06 -2.17 -0.49
CA LEU A 30 3.89 -1.12 0.06
C LEU A 30 4.92 -0.66 -0.98
N PRO A 31 5.14 0.65 -1.13
CA PRO A 31 6.22 1.15 -1.97
C PRO A 31 7.59 0.88 -1.32
N PRO A 32 8.69 0.96 -2.08
CA PRO A 32 10.03 0.93 -1.51
C PRO A 32 10.23 2.05 -0.48
N LEU A 33 11.00 1.80 0.58
CA LEU A 33 11.31 2.81 1.61
C LEU A 33 11.85 4.14 1.06
N ALA A 34 12.55 4.10 -0.09
CA ALA A 34 13.07 5.29 -0.75
C ALA A 34 11.99 6.22 -1.32
N GLU A 35 10.77 5.72 -1.48
CA GLU A 35 9.60 6.46 -1.98
C GLU A 35 8.67 6.91 -0.85
N VAL A 36 8.94 6.55 0.41
CA VAL A 36 8.14 6.95 1.57
C VAL A 36 8.75 8.20 2.23
N PRO A 37 7.96 9.23 2.59
CA PRO A 37 6.49 9.31 2.48
C PRO A 37 5.99 9.57 1.06
N SER A 38 4.89 8.93 0.69
CA SER A 38 4.22 9.10 -0.61
C SER A 38 2.71 9.04 -0.48
N GLU A 39 2.02 9.71 -1.40
CA GLU A 39 0.57 9.59 -1.58
C GLU A 39 0.28 8.99 -2.95
N VAL A 40 -0.68 8.07 -3.02
CA VAL A 40 -1.09 7.39 -4.25
C VAL A 40 -2.60 7.48 -4.42
N ASP A 41 -3.04 7.93 -5.59
CA ASP A 41 -4.44 7.85 -6.00
C ASP A 41 -4.80 6.37 -6.22
N TYR A 42 -5.83 5.90 -5.51
CA TYR A 42 -6.21 4.49 -5.49
C TYR A 42 -7.73 4.36 -5.58
N ASP A 43 -8.21 3.48 -6.45
CA ASP A 43 -9.64 3.14 -6.52
C ASP A 43 -9.93 1.93 -5.63
N CYS A 44 -10.88 2.04 -4.71
CA CYS A 44 -11.23 0.91 -3.83
C CYS A 44 -11.66 -0.32 -4.65
N GLU A 45 -11.05 -1.49 -4.42
CA GLU A 45 -11.35 -2.72 -5.17
C GLU A 45 -12.74 -3.30 -4.88
N VAL A 46 -13.41 -2.83 -3.83
CA VAL A 46 -14.74 -3.33 -3.42
C VAL A 46 -15.87 -2.44 -3.93
N CYS A 47 -15.74 -1.12 -3.79
CA CYS A 47 -16.80 -0.17 -4.17
C CYS A 47 -16.44 0.78 -5.32
N CYS A 48 -15.24 0.64 -5.91
CA CYS A 48 -14.72 1.42 -7.03
C CYS A 48 -14.76 2.95 -6.80
N ARG A 49 -14.75 3.41 -5.54
CA ARG A 49 -14.70 4.83 -5.22
C ARG A 49 -13.25 5.31 -5.14
N PRO A 50 -12.95 6.49 -5.69
CA PRO A 50 -11.61 7.07 -5.64
C PRO A 50 -11.26 7.47 -4.21
N MET A 51 -10.05 7.14 -3.81
CA MET A 51 -9.46 7.45 -2.50
C MET A 51 -7.96 7.73 -2.67
N VAL A 52 -7.35 8.36 -1.67
CA VAL A 52 -5.89 8.47 -1.60
C VAL A 52 -5.39 7.54 -0.51
N ILE A 53 -4.29 6.83 -0.80
CA ILE A 53 -3.53 6.09 0.20
C ILE A 53 -2.26 6.85 0.52
N ASN A 54 -2.07 7.18 1.79
CA ASN A 54 -0.89 7.82 2.33
C ASN A 54 0.00 6.74 2.96
N PHE A 55 1.26 6.68 2.53
CA PHE A 55 2.27 5.80 3.09
C PHE A 55 3.22 6.62 3.96
N GLU A 56 3.44 6.15 5.19
CA GLU A 56 4.33 6.78 6.17
C GLU A 56 5.27 5.73 6.78
N VAL A 57 6.43 6.17 7.25
CA VAL A 57 7.35 5.30 8.01
C VAL A 57 7.06 5.47 9.50
N GLU A 58 6.70 4.40 10.18
CA GLU A 58 6.57 4.35 11.64
C GLU A 58 7.63 3.40 12.21
N GLY A 59 8.74 3.98 12.70
CA GLY A 59 9.86 3.19 13.20
C GLY A 59 10.65 2.57 12.03
N ASP A 60 10.65 1.24 11.96
CA ASP A 60 11.31 0.47 10.90
C ASP A 60 10.30 -0.09 9.85
N ASP A 61 9.00 0.16 10.04
CA ASP A 61 7.91 -0.37 9.20
C ASP A 61 7.20 0.76 8.41
N ILE A 62 6.61 0.40 7.26
CA ILE A 62 5.76 1.31 6.47
C ILE A 62 4.29 1.04 6.82
N THR A 63 3.55 2.09 7.16
CA THR A 63 2.10 2.06 7.39
C THR A 63 1.35 2.70 6.24
N ALA A 64 0.08 2.31 6.05
CA ALA A 64 -0.78 2.80 4.99
C ALA A 64 -2.11 3.31 5.56
N PHE A 65 -2.52 4.52 5.19
CA PHE A 65 -3.76 5.15 5.63
C PHE A 65 -4.59 5.62 4.45
N ALA A 66 -5.88 5.30 4.47
CA ALA A 66 -6.82 5.66 3.42
C ALA A 66 -7.60 6.95 3.78
N ARG A 67 -7.72 7.88 2.83
CA ARG A 67 -8.56 9.08 2.95
C ARG A 67 -9.44 9.29 1.72
N SER A 68 -10.65 9.81 1.91
CA SER A 68 -11.54 10.15 0.80
C SER A 68 -11.05 11.43 0.10
N ILE A 69 -11.17 11.48 -1.23
CA ILE A 69 -10.85 12.67 -2.04
C ILE A 69 -12.11 13.46 -2.39
N HIS A 70 -13.29 12.86 -2.21
CA HIS A 70 -14.58 13.47 -2.48
C HIS A 70 -15.45 13.37 -1.21
N ASP A 71 -16.01 14.51 -0.82
CA ASP A 71 -17.00 14.69 0.25
C ASP A 71 -18.41 14.44 -0.30
#